data_AF-U7L210-F1
#
_entry.id   AF-U7L210-F1
#
_cell.length_a   1.000
_cell.length_b   1.000
_cell.length_c   1.000
_cell.angle_alpha   90.00
_cell.angle_beta   90.00
_cell.angle_gamma   90.00
#
_symmetry.space_group_name_H-M   'P 1'
#
loop_
_entity.id
_entity.type
_entity.pdbx_description
1 polymer ?
#
loop_
_entity_poly.entity_id
_entity_poly.type
_entity_poly.pdbx_seq_one_letter_code
_entity_poly.pdbx_strand_id
1 'polypeptide(L)'
;MNDFLARTEEGTAALTRAVSETFADVTDPARRTPRGWRRFAYLALGESTVWSRLFGWKKAHAVTSTPLLPLLAAEAQDPTLSPALLAGAVGQVEKTRRLHRPSLLGVAGVTASHAAYSWVLYRRGARNDARGWGLRAIAWAAALFATRKQPTRTAVAVGGAAVLTTSALAGDPRLRTDATKGLSHGANLLVAAEGLTALRARIAAAGSQKNKKQAKPTKAARAVGAAEAGAFALGHFLLVDALTR
;
A
#
# COMPACT_ATOMS: atom_id res chain seq x y z
N MET A 1 -11.94 -21.81 3.47
CA MET A 1 -11.18 -21.74 2.21
C MET A 1 -11.96 -21.01 1.12
N ASN A 2 -13.27 -21.29 0.96
CA ASN A 2 -14.14 -20.65 -0.05
C ASN A 2 -14.22 -19.11 0.06
N ASP A 3 -14.29 -18.53 1.26
CA ASP A 3 -14.38 -17.06 1.41
C ASP A 3 -13.07 -16.33 1.02
N PHE A 4 -11.91 -16.96 1.24
CA PHE A 4 -10.62 -16.36 0.86
C PHE A 4 -10.42 -16.36 -0.66
N LEU A 5 -10.77 -17.48 -1.32
CA LEU A 5 -10.73 -17.59 -2.78
C LEU A 5 -11.71 -16.60 -3.42
N ALA A 6 -12.95 -16.54 -2.92
CA ALA A 6 -13.94 -15.56 -3.39
C ALA A 6 -13.45 -14.11 -3.25
N ARG A 7 -12.83 -13.74 -2.12
CA ARG A 7 -12.23 -12.41 -1.93
C ARG A 7 -11.07 -12.12 -2.88
N THR A 8 -10.33 -13.16 -3.26
CA THR A 8 -9.22 -13.04 -4.20
C THR A 8 -9.75 -12.84 -5.61
N GLU A 9 -10.74 -13.63 -6.01
CA GLU A 9 -11.46 -13.49 -7.27
C GLU A 9 -12.11 -12.11 -7.41
N GLU A 10 -12.84 -11.65 -6.39
CA GLU A 10 -13.42 -10.30 -6.36
C GLU A 10 -12.37 -9.20 -6.48
N GLY A 11 -11.25 -9.35 -5.76
CA GLY A 11 -10.13 -8.42 -5.84
C GLY A 11 -9.50 -8.38 -7.23
N THR A 12 -9.26 -9.54 -7.84
CA THR A 12 -8.71 -9.64 -9.19
C THR A 12 -9.68 -9.10 -10.23
N ALA A 13 -10.97 -9.39 -10.12
CA ALA A 13 -11.99 -8.85 -11.00
C ALA A 13 -12.09 -7.33 -10.88
N ALA A 14 -12.03 -6.79 -9.65
CA ALA A 14 -12.00 -5.35 -9.42
C ALA A 14 -10.75 -4.69 -10.02
N LEU A 15 -9.59 -5.34 -9.91
CA LEU A 15 -8.35 -4.86 -10.54
C LEU A 15 -8.44 -4.87 -12.06
N THR A 16 -8.84 -6.00 -12.65
CA THR A 16 -9.02 -6.12 -14.11
C THR A 16 -10.01 -5.08 -14.61
N ARG A 17 -11.14 -4.91 -13.92
CA ARG A 17 -12.12 -3.87 -14.22
C ARG A 17 -11.49 -2.47 -14.16
N ALA A 18 -10.87 -2.10 -13.05
CA ALA A 18 -10.29 -0.76 -12.87
C ALA A 18 -9.18 -0.45 -13.90
N VAL A 19 -8.35 -1.44 -14.25
CA VAL A 19 -7.32 -1.31 -15.29
C VAL A 19 -7.98 -1.17 -16.67
N SER A 20 -8.94 -2.04 -17.01
CA SER A 20 -9.63 -1.98 -18.30
C SER A 20 -10.39 -0.67 -18.53
N GLU A 21 -11.09 -0.16 -17.50
CA GLU A 21 -11.72 1.15 -17.51
C GLU A 21 -10.68 2.25 -17.73
N THR A 22 -9.55 2.20 -17.02
CA THR A 22 -8.47 3.20 -17.16
C THR A 22 -7.90 3.21 -18.58
N PHE A 23 -7.72 2.05 -19.20
CA PHE A 23 -7.26 1.97 -20.59
C PHE A 23 -8.32 2.48 -21.56
N ALA A 24 -9.60 2.13 -21.36
CA ALA A 24 -10.69 2.65 -22.17
C ALA A 24 -10.77 4.19 -22.08
N ASP A 25 -10.65 4.77 -20.88
CA ASP A 25 -10.68 6.22 -20.64
C ASP A 25 -9.52 6.99 -21.29
N VAL A 26 -8.49 6.31 -21.81
CA VAL A 26 -7.35 6.95 -22.47
C VAL A 26 -7.32 6.64 -23.97
N THR A 27 -7.72 5.42 -24.35
CA THR A 27 -7.67 4.95 -25.73
C THR A 27 -8.90 5.34 -26.54
N ASP A 28 -10.10 5.28 -25.97
CA ASP A 28 -11.36 5.62 -26.63
C ASP A 28 -11.54 7.16 -26.68
N PRO A 29 -11.51 7.79 -27.87
CA PRO A 29 -11.68 9.24 -28.01
C PRO A 29 -12.96 9.78 -27.36
N ALA A 30 -14.04 8.98 -27.31
CA ALA A 30 -15.32 9.38 -26.73
C ALA A 30 -15.33 9.36 -25.19
N ARG A 31 -14.38 8.68 -24.55
CA ARG A 31 -14.30 8.52 -23.08
C ARG A 31 -13.12 9.24 -22.45
N ARG A 32 -12.33 9.98 -23.24
CA ARG A 32 -11.14 10.67 -22.74
C ARG A 32 -11.50 11.69 -21.67
N THR A 33 -11.05 11.40 -20.45
CA THR A 33 -11.20 12.32 -19.32
C THR A 33 -9.85 12.64 -18.69
N PRO A 34 -9.68 13.84 -18.09
CA PRO A 34 -8.51 14.13 -17.27
C PRO A 34 -8.31 13.14 -16.12
N ARG A 35 -9.41 12.56 -15.62
CA ARG A 35 -9.36 11.53 -14.58
C ARG A 35 -8.76 10.23 -15.10
N GLY A 36 -9.19 9.75 -16.28
CA GLY A 36 -8.61 8.57 -16.94
C GLY A 36 -7.09 8.68 -17.12
N TRP A 37 -6.62 9.83 -17.60
CA TRP A 37 -5.18 10.11 -17.74
C TRP A 37 -4.42 10.09 -16.41
N ARG A 38 -4.99 10.62 -15.33
CA ARG A 38 -4.37 10.54 -13.99
C ARG A 38 -4.24 9.10 -13.50
N ARG A 39 -5.28 8.28 -13.69
CA ARG A 39 -5.27 6.86 -13.30
C ARG A 39 -4.25 6.07 -14.12
N PHE A 40 -4.19 6.34 -15.43
CA PHE A 40 -3.19 5.72 -16.31
C PHE A 40 -1.76 6.12 -15.89
N ALA A 41 -1.51 7.41 -15.65
CA ALA A 41 -0.22 7.88 -15.18
C ALA A 41 0.17 7.23 -13.84
N TYR A 42 -0.78 7.05 -12.92
CA TYR A 42 -0.53 6.33 -11.66
C TYR A 42 -0.08 4.89 -11.90
N LEU A 43 -0.81 4.14 -12.74
CA LEU A 43 -0.46 2.75 -13.05
C LEU A 43 0.90 2.65 -13.73
N ALA A 44 1.18 3.51 -14.72
CA ALA A 44 2.47 3.56 -15.42
C ALA A 44 3.63 3.89 -14.48
N LEU A 45 3.46 4.85 -13.56
CA LEU A 45 4.44 5.18 -12.53
C LEU A 45 4.61 4.05 -11.52
N GLY A 46 3.53 3.37 -11.13
CA GLY A 46 3.54 2.23 -10.23
C GLY A 46 4.35 1.07 -10.82
N GLU A 47 4.08 0.71 -12.07
CA GLU A 47 4.83 -0.31 -12.80
C GLU A 47 6.31 0.09 -12.97
N SER A 48 6.57 1.33 -13.36
CA SER A 48 7.94 1.86 -13.48
C SER A 48 8.69 1.80 -12.15
N THR A 49 7.99 2.00 -11.03
CA THR A 49 8.54 1.88 -9.68
C THR A 49 8.96 0.44 -9.36
N VAL A 50 8.13 -0.54 -9.75
CA VAL A 50 8.40 -1.97 -9.59
C VAL A 50 9.65 -2.37 -10.38
N TRP A 51 9.71 -2.03 -11.67
CA TRP A 51 10.88 -2.33 -12.50
C TRP A 51 12.15 -1.65 -11.98
N SER A 52 12.03 -0.38 -11.58
CA SER A 52 13.16 0.36 -10.99
C SER A 52 13.70 -0.32 -9.73
N ARG A 53 12.82 -0.89 -8.88
CA ARG A 53 13.23 -1.68 -7.70
C ARG A 53 13.89 -2.99 -8.08
N LEU A 54 13.32 -3.72 -9.05
CA LEU A 54 13.83 -5.01 -9.49
C LEU A 54 15.25 -4.89 -10.07
N PHE A 55 15.48 -3.90 -10.93
CA PHE A 55 16.78 -3.65 -11.54
C PHE A 55 17.76 -2.88 -10.63
N GLY A 56 17.26 -2.30 -9.53
CA GLY A 56 18.07 -1.55 -8.57
C GLY A 56 18.41 -0.12 -9.02
N TRP A 57 17.60 0.45 -9.90
CA TRP A 57 17.74 1.82 -10.41
C TRP A 57 17.24 2.84 -9.38
N LYS A 58 18.10 3.20 -8.42
CA LYS A 58 17.74 4.06 -7.28
C LYS A 58 17.14 5.41 -7.69
N LYS A 59 17.71 6.08 -8.71
CA LYS A 59 17.23 7.38 -9.20
C LYS A 59 15.85 7.25 -9.85
N ALA A 60 15.70 6.27 -10.76
CA ALA A 60 14.43 5.99 -11.41
C ALA A 60 13.34 5.65 -10.39
N HIS A 61 13.65 4.83 -9.38
CA HIS A 61 12.73 4.51 -8.30
C HIS A 61 12.29 5.76 -7.53
N ALA A 62 13.21 6.65 -7.19
CA ALA A 62 12.86 7.89 -6.48
C ALA A 62 11.92 8.77 -7.32
N VAL A 63 12.22 8.95 -8.61
CA VAL A 63 11.41 9.77 -9.53
C VAL A 63 10.01 9.17 -9.74
N THR A 64 9.93 7.85 -9.87
CA THR A 64 8.65 7.16 -10.19
C THR A 64 7.76 6.95 -8.98
N SER A 65 8.33 6.72 -7.79
CA SER A 65 7.54 6.47 -6.56
C SER A 65 7.01 7.74 -5.89
N THR A 66 7.78 8.84 -5.93
CA THR A 66 7.42 10.11 -5.25
C THR A 66 6.05 10.66 -5.67
N PRO A 67 5.66 10.69 -6.96
CA PRO A 67 4.38 11.25 -7.39
C PRO A 67 3.17 10.35 -7.14
N LEU A 68 3.33 9.08 -6.74
CA LEU A 68 2.21 8.13 -6.65
C LEU A 68 1.08 8.62 -5.73
N LEU A 69 1.36 8.82 -4.45
CA LEU A 69 0.33 9.25 -3.49
C LEU A 69 -0.21 10.67 -3.74
N PRO A 70 0.62 11.67 -4.15
CA PRO A 70 0.11 12.97 -4.60
C PRO A 70 -0.85 12.87 -5.79
N LEU A 71 -0.58 11.97 -6.74
CA LEU A 71 -1.45 11.77 -7.90
C LEU A 71 -2.79 11.14 -7.49
N LEU A 72 -2.78 10.18 -6.56
CA LEU A 72 -4.02 9.66 -5.98
C LEU A 72 -4.76 10.70 -5.14
N ALA A 73 -4.04 11.58 -4.44
CA ALA A 73 -4.67 12.67 -3.68
C ALA A 73 -5.43 13.61 -4.61
N ALA A 74 -4.85 13.92 -5.78
CA ALA A 74 -5.48 14.70 -6.83
C ALA A 74 -6.63 13.96 -7.53
N GLU A 75 -6.59 12.63 -7.59
CA GLU A 75 -7.69 11.81 -8.09
C GLU A 75 -8.86 11.76 -7.10
N ALA A 76 -8.58 11.54 -5.82
CA ALA A 76 -9.59 11.34 -4.80
C ALA A 76 -10.49 12.58 -4.63
N GLN A 77 -9.91 13.78 -4.70
CA GLN A 77 -10.59 15.07 -4.49
C GLN A 77 -11.47 15.08 -3.23
N ASP A 78 -11.08 14.32 -2.21
CA ASP A 78 -11.85 14.11 -1.00
C ASP A 78 -11.16 14.87 0.15
N PRO A 79 -11.91 15.68 0.92
CA PRO A 79 -11.35 16.54 1.96
C PRO A 79 -10.67 15.76 3.10
N THR A 80 -10.96 14.46 3.24
CA THR A 80 -10.33 13.59 4.24
C THR A 80 -9.15 12.82 3.63
N LEU A 81 -9.34 12.18 2.47
CA LEU A 81 -8.35 11.28 1.88
C LEU A 81 -7.19 12.04 1.23
N SER A 82 -7.44 13.14 0.53
CA SER A 82 -6.38 13.89 -0.17
C SER A 82 -5.25 14.37 0.76
N PRO A 83 -5.52 15.08 1.88
CA PRO A 83 -4.44 15.47 2.79
C PRO A 83 -3.76 14.26 3.45
N ALA A 84 -4.50 13.20 3.72
CA ALA A 84 -3.96 11.98 4.33
C ALA A 84 -3.07 11.18 3.37
N LEU A 85 -3.37 11.19 2.06
CA LEU A 85 -2.53 10.64 1.01
C LEU A 85 -1.23 11.43 0.87
N LEU A 86 -1.27 12.76 0.98
CA LEU A 86 -0.07 13.60 1.00
C LEU A 86 0.79 13.34 2.25
N ALA A 87 0.19 13.19 3.42
CA ALA A 87 0.88 12.76 4.63
C ALA A 87 1.52 11.36 4.45
N GLY A 88 0.79 10.44 3.82
CA GLY A 88 1.30 9.14 3.40
C GLY A 88 2.51 9.25 2.47
N ALA A 89 2.50 10.20 1.53
CA ALA A 89 3.62 10.44 0.60
C ALA A 89 4.91 10.80 1.35
N VAL A 90 4.81 11.70 2.33
CA VAL A 90 5.92 12.02 3.25
C VAL A 90 6.39 10.78 3.98
N GLY A 91 5.43 9.98 4.48
CA GLY A 91 5.67 8.67 5.09
C GLY A 91 6.52 7.74 4.22
N GLN A 92 6.21 7.65 2.93
CA GLN A 92 6.91 6.78 1.99
C GLN A 92 8.31 7.29 1.61
N VAL A 93 8.48 8.60 1.48
CA VAL A 93 9.78 9.22 1.28
C VAL A 93 10.69 8.91 2.48
N GLU A 94 10.18 9.07 3.69
CA GLU A 94 10.92 8.75 4.92
C GLU A 94 11.25 7.26 5.05
N LYS A 95 10.31 6.36 4.71
CA LYS A 95 10.55 4.90 4.66
C LYS A 95 11.67 4.53 3.69
N THR A 96 11.72 5.19 2.55
CA THR A 96 12.77 4.95 1.53
C THR A 96 14.13 5.46 2.01
N ARG A 97 14.17 6.61 2.67
CA ARG A 97 15.40 7.22 3.20
C ARG A 97 15.95 6.49 4.43
N ARG A 98 15.07 6.07 5.34
CA ARG A 98 15.44 5.56 6.67
C ARG A 98 14.85 4.18 6.96
N LEU A 99 15.03 3.24 6.03
CA LEU A 99 14.51 1.88 6.13
C LEU A 99 14.84 1.18 7.46
N HIS A 100 16.07 1.34 7.97
CA HIS A 100 16.54 0.67 9.18
C HIS A 100 16.27 1.42 10.47
N ARG A 101 15.91 2.71 10.39
CA ARG A 101 15.66 3.56 11.56
C ARG A 101 14.47 4.47 11.25
N PRO A 102 13.23 3.95 11.36
CA PRO A 102 12.04 4.72 11.04
C PRO A 102 12.01 6.05 11.78
N SER A 103 11.70 7.14 11.09
CA SER A 103 11.53 8.45 11.70
C SER A 103 10.11 8.61 12.23
N LEU A 104 9.95 9.50 13.23
CA LEU A 104 8.64 9.87 13.77
C LEU A 104 7.74 10.43 12.66
N LEU A 105 8.29 11.29 11.79
CA LEU A 105 7.58 11.84 10.64
C LEU A 105 7.09 10.74 9.69
N GLY A 106 7.94 9.74 9.41
CA GLY A 106 7.58 8.61 8.56
C GLY A 106 6.42 7.80 9.13
N VAL A 107 6.48 7.50 10.43
CA VAL A 107 5.43 6.76 11.14
C VAL A 107 4.15 7.58 11.20
N ALA A 108 4.23 8.87 11.54
CA ALA A 108 3.09 9.77 11.61
C ALA A 108 2.37 9.90 10.26
N GLY A 109 3.12 10.07 9.16
CA GLY A 109 2.55 10.18 7.81
C GLY A 109 1.78 8.93 7.37
N VAL A 110 2.37 7.74 7.60
CA VAL A 110 1.71 6.46 7.30
C VAL A 110 0.48 6.26 8.18
N THR A 111 0.61 6.54 9.48
CA THR A 111 -0.48 6.38 10.45
C THR A 111 -1.65 7.32 10.12
N ALA A 112 -1.38 8.57 9.78
CA ALA A 112 -2.40 9.53 9.36
C ALA A 112 -3.13 9.08 8.10
N SER A 113 -2.41 8.57 7.10
CA SER A 113 -2.99 8.00 5.88
C SER A 113 -3.96 6.86 6.19
N HIS A 114 -3.54 5.90 7.01
CA HIS A 114 -4.38 4.77 7.40
C HIS A 114 -5.50 5.13 8.37
N ALA A 115 -5.32 6.13 9.23
CA ALA A 115 -6.38 6.67 10.07
C ALA A 115 -7.50 7.29 9.22
N ALA A 116 -7.15 8.04 8.16
CA ALA A 116 -8.13 8.60 7.23
C ALA A 116 -8.88 7.52 6.47
N TYR A 117 -8.20 6.49 5.96
CA TYR A 117 -8.89 5.35 5.35
C TYR A 117 -9.85 4.68 6.33
N SER A 118 -9.38 4.42 7.55
CA SER A 118 -10.19 3.80 8.60
C SER A 118 -11.42 4.65 8.95
N TRP A 119 -11.25 5.98 8.99
CA TRP A 119 -12.33 6.93 9.24
C TRP A 119 -13.38 6.92 8.12
N VAL A 120 -12.96 6.98 6.85
CA VAL A 120 -13.88 6.94 5.71
C VAL A 120 -14.63 5.60 5.68
N LEU A 121 -13.93 4.48 5.92
CA LEU A 121 -14.54 3.16 6.02
C LEU A 121 -15.58 3.09 7.15
N TYR A 122 -15.25 3.64 8.32
CA TYR A 122 -16.16 3.72 9.45
C TYR A 122 -17.41 4.55 9.13
N ARG A 123 -17.25 5.69 8.45
CA ARG A 123 -18.36 6.54 8.00
C ARG A 123 -19.22 5.86 6.94
N ARG A 124 -18.64 5.01 6.10
CA ARG A 124 -19.37 4.15 5.14
C ARG A 124 -20.08 2.95 5.79
N GLY A 125 -19.99 2.80 7.11
CA GLY A 125 -20.74 1.79 7.86
C GLY A 125 -19.97 0.53 8.25
N ALA A 126 -18.63 0.52 8.11
CA ALA A 126 -17.81 -0.60 8.57
C ALA A 126 -17.96 -0.79 10.10
N ARG A 127 -18.47 -1.95 10.50
CA ARG A 127 -18.60 -2.50 11.85
C ARG A 127 -18.09 -3.95 11.84
N ASN A 128 -16.78 -4.10 11.63
CA ASN A 128 -16.14 -5.39 11.44
C ASN A 128 -16.28 -6.31 12.66
N ASP A 129 -16.46 -7.61 12.42
CA ASP A 129 -16.73 -8.62 13.45
C ASP A 129 -15.46 -9.06 14.20
N ALA A 130 -15.65 -9.67 15.38
CA ALA A 130 -14.58 -10.17 16.24
C ALA A 130 -13.59 -11.11 15.51
N ARG A 131 -14.07 -11.92 14.56
CA ARG A 131 -13.20 -12.79 13.73
C ARG A 131 -12.30 -11.99 12.80
N GLY A 132 -12.83 -10.93 12.19
CA GLY A 132 -12.10 -10.05 11.28
C GLY A 132 -11.00 -9.26 12.00
N TRP A 133 -11.26 -8.86 13.26
CA TRP A 133 -10.26 -8.25 14.14
C TRP A 133 -9.24 -9.26 14.66
N GLY A 134 -9.68 -10.45 15.07
CA GLY A 134 -8.84 -11.48 15.67
C GLY A 134 -7.67 -11.92 14.78
N LEU A 135 -7.94 -12.17 13.49
CA LEU A 135 -6.88 -12.53 12.53
C LEU A 135 -5.79 -11.45 12.42
N ARG A 136 -6.20 -10.19 12.46
CA ARG A 136 -5.29 -9.03 12.32
C ARG A 136 -4.56 -8.72 13.62
N ALA A 137 -5.20 -8.94 14.76
CA ALA A 137 -4.55 -8.89 16.06
C ALA A 137 -3.45 -9.95 16.18
N ILE A 138 -3.69 -11.18 15.71
CA ILE A 138 -2.68 -12.25 15.65
C ILE A 138 -1.52 -11.85 14.73
N ALA A 139 -1.83 -11.36 13.52
CA ALA A 139 -0.80 -10.88 12.60
C ALA A 139 0.04 -9.73 13.20
N TRP A 140 -0.60 -8.80 13.90
CA TRP A 140 0.08 -7.71 14.60
C TRP A 140 0.99 -8.22 15.72
N ALA A 141 0.50 -9.12 16.57
CA ALA A 141 1.27 -9.72 17.66
C ALA A 141 2.49 -10.50 17.11
N ALA A 142 2.31 -11.26 16.04
CA ALA A 142 3.39 -11.96 15.35
C ALA A 142 4.44 -10.98 14.80
N ALA A 143 4.00 -9.86 14.19
CA ALA A 143 4.89 -8.83 13.68
C ALA A 143 5.68 -8.12 14.80
N LEU A 144 5.02 -7.82 15.92
CA LEU A 144 5.68 -7.27 17.12
C LEU A 144 6.72 -8.23 17.69
N PHE A 145 6.39 -9.52 17.76
CA PHE A 145 7.33 -10.54 18.21
C PHE A 145 8.53 -10.67 17.27
N ALA A 146 8.30 -10.70 15.95
CA ALA A 146 9.34 -10.81 14.94
C ALA A 146 10.29 -9.59 14.93
N THR A 147 9.79 -8.42 15.35
CA THR A 147 10.53 -7.15 15.38
C THR A 147 11.01 -6.76 16.78
N ARG A 148 10.83 -7.61 17.80
CA ARG A 148 11.10 -7.29 19.22
C ARG A 148 12.51 -6.77 19.54
N LYS A 149 13.51 -7.19 18.76
CA LYS A 149 14.92 -6.76 18.89
C LYS A 149 15.35 -5.74 17.83
N GLN A 150 14.43 -5.27 17.00
CA GLN A 150 14.72 -4.39 15.87
C GLN A 150 14.35 -2.94 16.19
N PRO A 151 15.09 -1.94 15.67
CA PRO A 151 14.72 -0.52 15.78
C PRO A 151 13.40 -0.18 15.08
N THR A 152 12.87 -1.07 14.25
CA THR A 152 11.60 -0.93 13.53
C THR A 152 10.38 -1.24 14.39
N ARG A 153 10.54 -1.77 15.61
CA ARG A 153 9.44 -2.23 16.48
C ARG A 153 8.37 -1.16 16.71
N THR A 154 8.77 0.08 16.99
CA THR A 154 7.81 1.19 17.25
C THR A 154 6.99 1.53 16.01
N ALA A 155 7.63 1.54 14.84
CA ALA A 155 6.94 1.74 13.56
C ALA A 155 5.96 0.59 13.26
N VAL A 156 6.34 -0.66 13.56
CA VAL A 156 5.46 -1.84 13.40
C VAL A 156 4.31 -1.80 14.41
N ALA A 157 4.56 -1.34 15.63
CA ALA A 157 3.52 -1.20 16.64
C ALA A 157 2.46 -0.20 16.21
N VAL A 158 2.86 1.02 15.83
CA VAL A 158 1.92 2.11 15.52
C VAL A 158 1.43 2.02 14.07
N GLY A 159 2.34 2.06 13.10
CA GLY A 159 1.98 2.02 11.68
C GLY A 159 1.37 0.68 11.28
N GLY A 160 1.92 -0.43 11.77
CA GLY A 160 1.35 -1.76 11.51
C GLY A 160 -0.05 -1.93 12.10
N ALA A 161 -0.31 -1.40 13.31
CA ALA A 161 -1.67 -1.39 13.86
C ALA A 161 -2.63 -0.57 12.99
N ALA A 162 -2.22 0.60 12.51
CA ALA A 162 -3.04 1.44 11.65
C ALA A 162 -3.38 0.73 10.31
N VAL A 163 -2.39 0.11 9.66
CA VAL A 163 -2.57 -0.63 8.40
C VAL A 163 -3.50 -1.81 8.59
N LEU A 164 -3.31 -2.57 9.68
CA LEU A 164 -4.18 -3.69 10.02
C LEU A 164 -5.60 -3.24 10.38
N THR A 165 -5.76 -2.09 11.04
CA THR A 165 -7.07 -1.48 11.30
C THR A 165 -7.79 -1.14 9.99
N THR A 166 -7.10 -0.52 9.03
CA THR A 166 -7.64 -0.26 7.69
C THR A 166 -8.06 -1.56 7.01
N SER A 167 -7.21 -2.59 7.03
CA SER A 167 -7.53 -3.89 6.47
C SER A 167 -8.73 -4.53 7.16
N ALA A 168 -8.86 -4.39 8.48
CA ALA A 168 -9.97 -4.94 9.27
C ALA A 168 -11.31 -4.35 8.81
N LEU A 169 -11.37 -3.02 8.77
CA LEU A 169 -12.56 -2.27 8.36
C LEU A 169 -12.87 -2.47 6.87
N ALA A 170 -11.85 -2.55 6.03
CA ALA A 170 -12.04 -2.80 4.60
C ALA A 170 -12.52 -4.23 4.30
N GLY A 171 -12.26 -5.18 5.19
CA GLY A 171 -12.70 -6.57 5.05
C GLY A 171 -14.14 -6.83 5.49
N ASP A 172 -14.87 -5.79 5.89
CA ASP A 172 -16.21 -5.90 6.45
C ASP A 172 -17.27 -6.29 5.39
N PRO A 173 -18.05 -7.36 5.63
CA PRO A 173 -19.15 -7.76 4.76
C PRO A 173 -20.18 -6.66 4.49
N ARG A 174 -20.43 -5.74 5.42
CA ARG A 174 -21.41 -4.63 5.27
C ARG A 174 -21.03 -3.65 4.18
N LEU A 175 -19.74 -3.57 3.85
CA LEU A 175 -19.26 -2.73 2.77
C LEU A 175 -19.31 -3.43 1.41
N ARG A 176 -19.74 -4.69 1.32
CA ARG A 176 -19.66 -5.49 0.08
C ARG A 176 -20.76 -5.10 -0.90
N THR A 177 -20.35 -4.47 -1.97
CA THR A 177 -21.16 -4.08 -3.14
C THR A 177 -20.32 -4.27 -4.39
N ASP A 178 -20.93 -4.24 -5.57
CA ASP A 178 -20.18 -4.33 -6.84
C ASP A 178 -19.14 -3.20 -6.99
N ALA A 179 -19.45 -2.01 -6.48
CA ALA A 179 -18.55 -0.85 -6.50
C ALA A 179 -17.33 -1.01 -5.57
N THR A 180 -17.41 -1.83 -4.54
CA THR A 180 -16.41 -1.93 -3.47
C THR A 180 -15.61 -3.24 -3.48
N LYS A 181 -15.75 -4.09 -4.50
CA LYS A 181 -15.02 -5.38 -4.62
C LYS A 181 -13.49 -5.28 -4.51
N GLY A 182 -12.90 -4.13 -4.83
CA GLY A 182 -11.45 -3.88 -4.72
C GLY A 182 -10.96 -3.49 -3.31
N LEU A 183 -11.88 -3.12 -2.42
CA LEU A 183 -11.57 -2.43 -1.16
C LEU A 183 -10.82 -3.32 -0.15
N SER A 184 -11.33 -4.53 0.12
CA SER A 184 -10.66 -5.49 1.00
C SER A 184 -9.33 -5.98 0.41
N HIS A 185 -9.27 -6.18 -0.90
CA HIS A 185 -8.06 -6.66 -1.57
C HIS A 185 -6.97 -5.60 -1.53
N GLY A 186 -7.29 -4.34 -1.86
CA GLY A 186 -6.38 -3.22 -1.78
C GLY A 186 -5.79 -3.04 -0.37
N ALA A 187 -6.64 -3.09 0.66
CA ALA A 187 -6.15 -2.98 2.04
C ALA A 187 -5.26 -4.16 2.47
N ASN A 188 -5.51 -5.38 1.99
CA ASN A 188 -4.65 -6.53 2.24
C ASN A 188 -3.30 -6.42 1.51
N LEU A 189 -3.28 -5.85 0.31
CA LEU A 189 -2.03 -5.54 -0.40
C LEU A 189 -1.18 -4.53 0.37
N LEU A 190 -1.81 -3.53 1.03
CA LEU A 190 -1.08 -2.60 1.90
C LEU A 190 -0.50 -3.30 3.14
N VAL A 191 -1.20 -4.26 3.75
CA VAL A 191 -0.63 -5.11 4.82
C VAL A 191 0.58 -5.89 4.30
N ALA A 192 0.45 -6.48 3.11
CA ALA A 192 1.55 -7.21 2.48
C ALA A 192 2.75 -6.29 2.19
N ALA A 193 2.51 -5.07 1.71
CA ALA A 193 3.55 -4.08 1.46
C ALA A 193 4.35 -3.76 2.73
N GLU A 194 3.69 -3.50 3.86
CA GLU A 194 4.38 -3.27 5.15
C GLU A 194 5.19 -4.49 5.62
N GLY A 195 4.64 -5.70 5.45
CA GLY A 195 5.35 -6.94 5.74
C GLY A 195 6.61 -7.10 4.89
N LEU A 196 6.52 -6.77 3.60
CA LEU A 196 7.64 -6.79 2.66
C LEU A 196 8.66 -5.69 2.97
N THR A 197 8.24 -4.50 3.44
CA THR A 197 9.15 -3.46 3.95
C THR A 197 9.97 -3.98 5.13
N ALA A 198 9.33 -4.62 6.11
CA ALA A 198 10.01 -5.20 7.26
C ALA A 198 10.97 -6.34 6.86
N LEU A 199 10.54 -7.21 5.94
CA LEU A 199 11.37 -8.28 5.40
C LEU A 199 12.59 -7.71 4.67
N ARG A 200 12.40 -6.68 3.83
CA ARG A 200 13.49 -6.02 3.11
C ARG A 200 14.49 -5.38 4.07
N ALA A 201 14.02 -4.73 5.14
CA ALA A 201 14.88 -4.17 6.18
C ALA A 201 15.73 -5.27 6.85
N ARG A 202 15.15 -6.45 7.11
CA ARG A 202 15.86 -7.60 7.69
C ARG A 202 16.91 -8.18 6.73
N ILE A 203 16.56 -8.39 5.46
CA ILE A 203 17.48 -8.91 4.44
C ILE A 203 18.66 -7.94 4.24
N ALA A 204 18.38 -6.64 4.18
CA ALA A 204 19.42 -5.62 4.03
C ALA A 204 20.36 -5.56 5.25
N ALA A 205 19.82 -5.69 6.47
CA ALA A 205 20.64 -5.75 7.69
C ALA A 205 21.55 -6.99 7.72
N ALA A 206 21.04 -8.16 7.34
CA ALA A 206 21.82 -9.40 7.27
C ALA A 206 22.92 -9.35 6.18
N GLY A 207 22.64 -8.73 5.03
CA GLY A 207 23.61 -8.57 3.95
C GLY A 207 24.74 -7.58 4.29
N SER A 208 24.43 -6.51 5.03
CA SER A 208 25.42 -5.49 5.42
C SER A 208 26.47 -6.01 6.41
N GLN A 209 26.18 -7.07 7.17
CA GLN A 209 27.17 -7.72 8.03
C GLN A 209 28.23 -8.53 7.27
N LYS A 210 27.92 -9.02 6.05
CA LYS A 210 28.81 -9.91 5.29
C LYS A 210 29.73 -9.20 4.29
N ASN A 211 29.42 -8.00 3.82
CA ASN A 211 30.21 -7.31 2.77
C ASN A 211 30.35 -5.81 3.07
N LYS A 212 31.45 -5.40 3.72
CA LYS A 212 31.72 -4.01 4.12
C LYS A 212 32.05 -3.04 2.98
N LYS A 213 32.39 -3.51 1.76
CA LYS A 213 32.98 -2.61 0.73
C LYS A 213 32.09 -2.16 -0.42
N GLN A 214 30.96 -2.80 -0.74
CA GLN A 214 30.03 -2.30 -1.78
C GLN A 214 28.59 -2.78 -1.51
N ALA A 215 27.76 -1.96 -0.86
CA ALA A 215 26.37 -2.28 -0.53
C ALA A 215 25.44 -2.13 -1.77
N LYS A 216 25.62 -2.98 -2.78
CA LYS A 216 24.56 -3.20 -3.78
C LYS A 216 23.50 -4.10 -3.14
N PRO A 217 22.19 -3.75 -3.22
CA PRO A 217 21.15 -4.60 -2.68
C PRO A 217 21.20 -5.97 -3.36
N THR A 218 21.13 -7.03 -2.55
CA THR A 218 21.10 -8.42 -3.02
C THR A 218 19.93 -8.64 -3.97
N LYS A 219 20.03 -9.62 -4.88
CA LYS A 219 18.91 -9.96 -5.79
C LYS A 219 17.61 -10.21 -5.02
N ALA A 220 17.69 -10.87 -3.87
CA ALA A 220 16.57 -11.08 -2.95
C ALA A 220 15.98 -9.76 -2.42
N ALA A 221 16.80 -8.82 -1.97
CA ALA A 221 16.30 -7.52 -1.48
C ALA A 221 15.63 -6.69 -2.59
N ARG A 222 16.08 -6.84 -3.84
CA ARG A 222 15.45 -6.20 -5.01
C ARG A 222 14.11 -6.83 -5.34
N ALA A 223 14.01 -8.16 -5.35
CA ALA A 223 12.76 -8.87 -5.58
C ALA A 223 11.72 -8.52 -4.51
N VAL A 224 12.10 -8.55 -3.22
CA VAL A 224 11.21 -8.13 -2.12
C VAL A 224 10.81 -6.65 -2.27
N GLY A 225 11.76 -5.79 -2.65
CA GLY A 225 11.48 -4.37 -2.88
C GLY A 225 10.57 -4.09 -4.08
N ALA A 226 10.59 -4.94 -5.10
CA ALA A 226 9.70 -4.86 -6.27
C ALA A 226 8.29 -5.35 -5.91
N ALA A 227 8.19 -6.47 -5.18
CA ALA A 227 6.91 -6.96 -4.64
C ALA A 227 6.26 -5.94 -3.68
N GLU A 228 7.06 -5.32 -2.81
CA GLU A 228 6.61 -4.23 -1.92
C GLU A 228 6.03 -3.07 -2.74
N ALA A 229 6.76 -2.61 -3.77
CA ALA A 229 6.32 -1.50 -4.61
C ALA A 229 5.02 -1.81 -5.36
N GLY A 230 4.88 -3.04 -5.87
CA GLY A 230 3.67 -3.48 -6.59
C GLY A 230 2.47 -3.57 -5.66
N ALA A 231 2.63 -4.22 -4.50
CA ALA A 231 1.59 -4.31 -3.49
C ALA A 231 1.18 -2.92 -2.97
N PHE A 232 2.15 -2.03 -2.78
CA PHE A 232 1.90 -0.65 -2.38
C PHE A 232 1.09 0.13 -3.43
N ALA A 233 1.52 0.12 -4.68
CA ALA A 233 0.87 0.86 -5.75
C ALA A 233 -0.55 0.34 -6.02
N LEU A 234 -0.70 -0.97 -6.22
CA LEU A 234 -2.01 -1.57 -6.45
C LEU A 234 -2.93 -1.46 -5.23
N GLY A 235 -2.37 -1.59 -4.02
CA GLY A 235 -3.12 -1.48 -2.78
C GLY A 235 -3.77 -0.11 -2.62
N HIS A 236 -3.02 0.97 -2.82
CA HIS A 236 -3.57 2.32 -2.74
C HIS A 236 -4.52 2.62 -3.91
N PHE A 237 -4.21 2.19 -5.13
CA PHE A 237 -5.09 2.39 -6.29
C PHE A 237 -6.48 1.78 -6.07
N LEU A 238 -6.53 0.50 -5.68
CA LEU A 238 -7.80 -0.20 -5.46
C LEU A 238 -8.59 0.39 -4.29
N LEU A 239 -7.88 0.77 -3.22
CA LEU A 239 -8.53 1.34 -2.04
C LEU A 239 -9.13 2.72 -2.35
N VAL A 240 -8.39 3.58 -3.06
CA VAL A 240 -8.89 4.91 -3.48
C VAL A 240 -9.98 4.80 -4.53
N ASP A 241 -9.86 3.91 -5.53
CA ASP A 241 -10.91 3.67 -6.52
C ASP A 241 -12.22 3.27 -5.84
N ALA A 242 -12.19 2.29 -4.94
CA ALA A 242 -13.38 1.82 -4.24
C ALA A 242 -13.99 2.86 -3.29
N LEU A 243 -13.17 3.75 -2.71
CA LEU A 243 -13.61 4.81 -1.79
C LEU A 243 -14.07 6.10 -2.49
N THR A 244 -13.87 6.21 -3.80
CA THR A 244 -14.25 7.40 -4.60
C THR A 244 -15.36 7.09 -5.59
N ARG A 245 -15.85 5.85 -5.58
CA ARG A 245 -17.16 5.44 -6.12
C ARG A 245 -18.21 5.56 -5.01
#